data_AF-A0A1G2HUM6-F1
#
_entry.id   AF-A0A1G2HUM6-F1
#
_cell.length_a   1.000
_cell.length_b   1.000
_cell.length_c   1.000
_cell.angle_alpha   90.00
_cell.angle_beta   90.00
_cell.angle_gamma   90.00
#
_symmetry.space_group_name_H-M   'P 1'
#
loop_
_entity.id
_entity.type
_entity.pdbx_description
1 polymer ?
#
loop_
_entity_poly.entity_id
_entity_poly.type
_entity_poly.pdbx_seq_one_letter_code
_entity_poly.pdbx_strand_id
1 'polypeptide(L)' 'MRFVIYRDVIGQYRWRCRAGGNNEIIAVSEGYKQKSSAENAIALIMRYAHNAEIVDLTKTQQKV' A
#
# COMPACT_ATOMS: atom_id res chain seq x y z
N MET A 1 3.57 -4.51 -12.92
CA MET A 1 3.20 -4.26 -11.51
C MET A 1 1.74 -4.64 -11.34
N ARG A 2 1.35 -5.37 -10.29
CA ARG A 2 -0.06 -5.77 -10.07
C ARG A 2 -0.45 -5.70 -8.60
N PHE A 3 -1.68 -5.32 -8.32
CA PHE A 3 -2.29 -5.40 -7.00
C PHE A 3 -3.06 -6.71 -6.85
N VAL A 4 -2.93 -7.36 -5.70
CA VAL A 4 -3.68 -8.57 -5.34
C VAL A 4 -4.39 -8.34 -4.02
N ILE A 5 -5.72 -8.37 -4.03
CA ILE A 5 -6.56 -8.31 -2.84
C ILE A 5 -6.82 -9.73 -2.35
N TYR A 6 -6.70 -9.96 -1.04
CA TYR A 6 -7.00 -11.22 -0.39
C TYR A 6 -7.62 -10.98 0.99
N ARG A 7 -8.27 -12.00 1.53
CA ARG A 7 -8.83 -11.98 2.88
C ARG A 7 -7.91 -12.75 3.82
N ASP A 8 -7.60 -12.14 4.96
CA ASP A 8 -6.78 -12.73 6.01
C ASP A 8 -7.61 -13.65 6.92
N VAL A 9 -6.95 -14.46 7.75
CA VAL A 9 -7.59 -15.44 8.66
C VAL A 9 -8.55 -14.81 9.66
N ILE A 10 -8.28 -13.56 10.05
CA ILE A 10 -9.13 -12.74 10.94
C ILE A 10 -10.30 -12.07 10.19
N GLY A 11 -10.50 -12.41 8.91
CA GLY A 11 -11.62 -11.93 8.11
C GLY A 11 -11.44 -10.52 7.51
N GLN A 12 -10.28 -9.88 7.69
CA GLN A 12 -9.96 -8.57 7.14
C GLN A 12 -9.45 -8.67 5.70
N TYR A 13 -9.67 -7.62 4.90
CA TYR A 13 -9.19 -7.50 3.53
C TYR A 13 -7.83 -6.82 3.50
N ARG A 14 -6.85 -7.42 2.85
CA ARG A 14 -5.53 -6.83 2.61
C ARG A 14 -5.24 -6.82 1.13
N TRP A 15 -4.41 -5.89 0.69
CA TRP A 15 -3.84 -5.91 -0.65
C TRP A 15 -2.32 -5.93 -0.58
N ARG A 16 -1.71 -6.49 -1.61
CA ARG A 16 -0.26 -6.44 -1.81
C ARG A 16 0.07 -6.06 -3.24
N CYS A 17 1.11 -5.26 -3.41
CA CYS A 17 1.63 -4.88 -4.71
C CYS A 17 2.80 -5.80 -5.08
N ARG A 18 2.75 -6.38 -6.27
CA ARG A 18 3.84 -7.17 -6.85
C ARG A 18 4.53 -6.42 -7.98
N ALA A 19 5.85 -6.43 -7.96
CA ALA A 19 6.67 -5.90 -9.04
C ALA A 19 6.41 -6.67 -10.36
N GLY A 20 6.53 -5.96 -11.49
CA GLY A 20 6.24 -6.54 -12.80
C GLY A 20 7.31 -7.48 -13.35
N GLY A 21 8.57 -7.32 -12.92
CA GLY A 21 9.69 -8.10 -13.43
C GLY A 21 9.91 -9.42 -12.69
N ASN A 22 9.89 -9.40 -11.35
CA ASN A 22 10.26 -10.54 -10.51
C ASN A 22 9.12 -11.05 -9.61
N ASN A 23 7.90 -10.51 -9.76
CA ASN A 23 6.73 -10.83 -8.94
C ASN A 23 6.92 -10.67 -7.42
N GLU A 24 7.99 -10.02 -6.97
CA GLU A 24 8.25 -9.77 -5.55
C GLU A 24 7.25 -8.80 -4.96
N ILE A 25 6.97 -8.96 -3.66
CA ILE A 25 6.08 -8.08 -2.93
C ILE A 25 6.85 -6.82 -2.55
N ILE A 26 6.42 -5.67 -3.08
CA ILE A 26 7.06 -4.38 -2.82
C ILE A 26 6.29 -3.51 -1.83
N ALA A 27 4.99 -3.79 -1.62
CA ALA A 27 4.16 -3.10 -0.66
C ALA A 27 3.02 -4.02 -0.20
N VAL A 28 2.64 -3.89 1.07
CA VAL A 28 1.51 -4.60 1.69
C VAL A 28 0.67 -3.60 2.45
N SER A 29 -0.64 -3.75 2.38
CA SER A 29 -1.58 -2.90 3.10
C SER A 29 -1.85 -3.38 4.51
N GLU A 30 -2.39 -2.45 5.30
CA GLU A 30 -3.10 -2.79 6.52
C GLU A 30 -4.39 -3.57 6.22
N GLY A 31 -4.97 -4.16 7.28
CA GLY A 31 -6.22 -4.88 7.19
C GLY A 31 -7.43 -3.94 7.18
N TYR A 32 -8.21 -4.01 6.11
CA TYR A 32 -9.48 -3.29 5.96
C TYR A 32 -10.65 -4.16 6.40
N LYS A 33 -11.69 -3.54 6.96
CA LYS A 33 -12.94 -4.23 7.31
C LYS A 33 -13.78 -4.62 6.08
N GLN A 34 -13.68 -3.85 5.00
CA GLN A 34 -14.47 -4.04 3.79
C GLN A 34 -13.57 -4.12 2.55
N LYS A 35 -13.99 -4.94 1.56
CA LYS A 35 -13.27 -5.07 0.29
C LYS A 35 -13.21 -3.75 -0.48
N SER A 36 -14.30 -2.99 -0.47
CA SER A 36 -14.43 -1.69 -1.13
C SER A 36 -13.40 -0.68 -0.62
N SER A 37 -13.07 -0.72 0.68
CA SER A 37 -12.02 0.14 1.26
C SER A 37 -10.63 -0.21 0.70
N ALA A 38 -10.33 -1.50 0.51
CA ALA A 38 -9.09 -1.94 -0.10
C ALA A 38 -9.00 -1.55 -1.58
N GLU A 39 -10.10 -1.69 -2.33
CA GLU A 39 -10.19 -1.26 -3.73
C GLU A 39 -10.01 0.26 -3.87
N ASN A 40 -10.65 1.05 -3.01
CA ASN A 40 -10.51 2.50 -3.00
C ASN A 40 -9.07 2.94 -2.67
N ALA A 41 -8.41 2.29 -1.71
CA ALA A 41 -7.01 2.56 -1.40
C ALA A 41 -6.10 2.33 -2.63
N ILE A 42 -6.30 1.22 -3.36
CA ILE A 42 -5.57 0.94 -4.60
C ILE A 42 -5.85 2.02 -5.65
N ALA A 43 -7.10 2.43 -5.82
CA ALA A 43 -7.47 3.47 -6.78
C ALA A 43 -6.78 4.80 -6.48
N LEU A 44 -6.71 5.20 -5.21
CA LEU A 44 -5.99 6.40 -4.78
C LEU A 44 -4.48 6.29 -5.07
N ILE A 45 -3.87 5.15 -4.79
CA ILE A 45 -2.45 4.90 -5.09
C ILE A 45 -2.20 5.01 -6.60
N MET A 46 -3.02 4.35 -7.42
CA MET A 46 -2.87 4.43 -8.89
C MET A 46 -3.03 5.86 -9.41
N ARG A 47 -3.91 6.66 -8.78
CA ARG A 47 -4.20 8.04 -9.19
C ARG A 47 -3.16 9.06 -8.73
N TYR A 48 -2.59 8.89 -7.54
CA TYR A 48 -1.77 9.93 -6.91
C TYR A 48 -0.31 9.53 -6.70
N ALA A 49 0.03 8.25 -6.62
CA ALA A 49 1.38 7.81 -6.26
C ALA A 49 2.45 8.21 -7.28
N HIS A 50 2.10 8.37 -8.56
CA HIS A 50 3.05 8.78 -9.59
C HIS A 50 3.58 10.21 -9.40
N ASN A 51 2.84 11.07 -8.68
CA ASN A 51 3.20 12.46 -8.39
C ASN A 51 3.41 12.71 -6.88
N ALA A 52 3.36 11.67 -6.05
CA ALA A 52 3.47 11.83 -4.61
C ALA A 52 4.89 12.24 -4.21
N GLU A 53 4.99 13.23 -3.33
CA GLU A 53 6.26 13.63 -2.75
C GLU A 53 6.76 12.58 -1.75
N ILE A 54 8.06 12.35 -1.74
CA ILE A 54 8.71 11.47 -0.75
C ILE A 54 9.15 12.33 0.43
N VAL A 55 8.47 12.17 1.56
CA VAL A 55 8.80 12.86 2.81
C VAL A 55 9.49 11.89 3.77
N ASP A 56 10.76 12.17 4.10
CA ASP A 56 11.57 11.37 5.03
C ASP A 56 11.46 11.93 6.46
N LEU A 57 10.70 11.25 7.31
CA LEU A 57 10.52 11.61 8.72
C LEU A 57 11.54 10.93 9.67
N THR A 58 12.50 10.18 9.15
CA THR A 58 13.53 9.53 9.98
C THR A 58 14.63 10.50 10.41
N LYS A 59 14.75 11.64 9.71
CA LYS A 59 15.68 12.72 10.01
C LYS A 59 15.04 13.74 10.93
N THR A 60 14.81 13.37 12.19
CA THR A 60 14.47 14.36 13.22
C THR A 60 15.64 15.33 13.36
N GLN A 61 15.44 16.59 12.98
CA GLN A 61 16.31 17.69 13.42
C GLN A 61 16.33 17.69 14.95
N GLN A 62 17.44 17.21 15.53
CA GLN A 62 17.82 17.58 16.88
C GLN A 62 18.11 19.08 16.87
N LYS A 63 17.10 19.89 17.23
CA LYS A 63 17.35 21.19 17.82
C LYS A 63 17.72 20.96 19.28
N VAL A 64 19.01 21.08 19.58
CA VAL A 64 19.51 21.39 20.92
C VAL A 64 19.77 22.89 20.96
#